data_AF-A0A5N5V4K6-F1
#
_entry.id   AF-A0A5N5V4K6-F1
#
_cell.length_a   1.000
_cell.length_b   1.000
_cell.length_c   1.000
_cell.angle_alpha   90.00
_cell.angle_beta   90.00
_cell.angle_gamma   90.00
#
_symmetry.space_group_name_H-M   'P 1'
#
loop_
_entity.id
_entity.type
_entity.pdbx_description
1 polymer ?
#
loop_
_entity_poly.entity_id
_entity_poly.type
_entity_poly.pdbx_seq_one_letter_code
_entity_poly.pdbx_strand_id
1 'polypeptide(L)' 'MQGWRGHNGDIPGYATVAVYLPERDATLVVFVNSDVPELHSAGEIAYDVTRIATPGNIYELGPQPPELLSDDS' A
#
# COMPACT_ATOMS: atom_id res chain seq x y z
N MET A 1 -3.39 -11.44 -14.02
CA MET A 1 -3.40 -10.30 -13.08
C MET A 1 -2.87 -9.09 -13.83
N GLN A 2 -3.67 -8.04 -13.96
CA GLN A 2 -3.30 -6.75 -14.58
C GLN A 2 -3.25 -5.70 -13.46
N GLY A 3 -2.28 -4.79 -13.48
CA GLY A 3 -2.13 -3.75 -12.45
C GLY A 3 -0.84 -3.83 -11.62
N TRP A 4 -0.79 -3.03 -10.55
CA TRP A 4 0.38 -2.88 -9.67
C TRP A 4 0.75 -4.18 -8.97
N ARG A 5 2.05 -4.52 -8.98
CA ARG A 5 2.60 -5.74 -8.38
C ARG A 5 3.71 -5.39 -7.42
N GLY A 6 3.66 -5.94 -6.21
CA GLY A 6 4.72 -5.71 -5.22
C GLY A 6 4.22 -5.97 -3.81
N HIS A 7 4.82 -5.28 -2.85
CA HIS A 7 4.53 -5.48 -1.43
C HIS A 7 4.43 -4.17 -0.68
N ASN A 8 3.62 -4.17 0.37
CA ASN A 8 3.62 -3.16 1.39
C ASN A 8 4.28 -3.72 2.65
N GLY A 9 4.75 -2.83 3.53
CA GLY A 9 5.42 -3.20 4.77
C GLY A 9 5.11 -2.21 5.87
N ASP A 10 4.83 -2.72 7.06
CA ASP A 10 4.40 -1.94 8.22
C ASP A 10 5.21 -2.35 9.44
N ILE A 11 5.81 -1.37 10.11
CA ILE A 11 6.42 -1.49 11.44
C ILE A 11 6.03 -0.24 12.25
N PRO A 12 6.14 -0.26 13.59
CA PRO A 12 5.84 0.92 14.39
C PRO A 12 6.59 2.17 13.89
N GLY A 13 5.84 3.23 13.58
CA GLY A 13 6.36 4.50 13.08
C GLY A 13 6.68 4.54 11.58
N TYR A 14 6.60 3.42 10.84
CA TYR A 14 6.93 3.39 9.42
C TYR A 14 5.99 2.50 8.59
N ALA A 15 5.49 3.07 7.49
CA ALA A 15 4.69 2.37 6.49
C ALA A 15 5.33 2.50 5.11
N THR A 16 5.28 1.44 4.31
CA THR A 16 5.92 1.39 2.99
C THR A 16 5.05 0.69 1.95
N VAL A 17 5.13 1.16 0.71
CA VAL A 17 4.59 0.48 -0.49
C VAL A 17 5.69 0.48 -1.55
N ALA A 18 6.00 -0.67 -2.12
CA ALA A 18 6.92 -0.80 -3.25
C ALA A 18 6.28 -1.69 -4.32
N VAL A 19 5.88 -1.06 -5.43
CA VAL A 19 5.12 -1.73 -6.50
C VAL A 19 5.61 -1.32 -7.90
N TYR A 20 5.44 -2.23 -8.84
CA TYR A 20 5.78 -2.08 -10.26
C TYR A 20 4.54 -2.33 -11.12
N LEU A 21 4.36 -1.49 -12.16
CA LEU A 21 3.32 -1.58 -13.18
C LEU A 21 3.96 -1.87 -14.54
N PRO A 22 4.01 -3.15 -14.97
CA PRO A 22 4.66 -3.54 -16.22
C PRO A 22 4.08 -2.85 -17.46
N GLU A 23 2.76 -2.59 -17.47
CA GLU A 23 2.04 -1.99 -18.60
C GLU A 23 2.49 -0.55 -18.90
N ARG A 24 3.19 0.09 -17.96
CA ARG A 24 3.71 1.47 -18.08
C ARG A 24 5.21 1.56 -17.84
N ASP A 25 5.88 0.43 -17.59
CA ASP A 25 7.26 0.38 -17.08
C ASP A 25 7.50 1.37 -15.92
N ALA A 26 6.57 1.37 -14.96
CA ALA A 26 6.53 2.35 -13.88
C ALA A 26 6.72 1.70 -12.51
N THR A 27 7.50 2.35 -11.65
CA THR A 27 7.71 1.93 -10.25
C THR A 27 7.19 3.03 -9.33
N LEU A 28 6.41 2.64 -8.32
CA LEU A 28 5.99 3.52 -7.23
C LEU A 28 6.59 3.00 -5.92
N VAL A 29 7.29 3.88 -5.23
CA VAL A 29 7.76 3.67 -3.85
C VAL A 29 7.19 4.76 -2.98
N VAL A 30 6.50 4.37 -1.92
CA VAL A 30 6.03 5.25 -0.86
C VAL A 30 6.69 4.81 0.44
N PHE A 31 7.30 5.75 1.14
CA PHE A 31 7.92 5.53 2.45
C PHE A 31 7.45 6.63 3.39
N VAL A 32 6.74 6.26 4.45
CA VAL A 32 6.16 7.18 5.42
C VAL A 32 6.79 6.92 6.76
N ASN A 33 7.22 7.99 7.44
CA ASN A 33 7.60 8.00 8.84
C ASN A 33 6.56 8.84 9.58
N SER A 34 5.68 8.17 10.33
CA SER A 34 4.54 8.80 10.99
C SER A 34 4.12 7.97 12.20
N ASP A 35 3.77 8.66 13.27
CA ASP A 35 3.18 8.06 14.48
C ASP A 35 1.65 7.92 14.40
N VAL A 36 1.04 8.19 13.24
CA VAL A 36 -0.40 7.99 13.01
C VAL A 36 -0.67 6.51 12.79
N PRO A 37 -1.39 5.82 13.71
CA PRO A 37 -1.61 4.37 13.63
C PRO A 37 -2.78 3.98 12.73
N GLU A 38 -3.63 4.95 12.38
CA GLU A 38 -4.88 4.73 11.66
C GLU A 38 -4.62 4.72 10.15
N LEU A 39 -5.05 3.63 9.49
CA LEU A 39 -4.89 3.34 8.06
C LEU A 39 -3.40 3.21 7.67
N HIS A 40 -3.09 2.23 6.82
CA HIS A 40 -1.71 2.07 6.32
C HIS A 40 -1.36 3.25 5.42
N SER A 41 -0.78 4.31 6.00
CA SER A 41 -0.61 5.64 5.37
C SER A 41 0.10 5.59 4.02
N ALA A 42 1.07 4.69 3.86
CA ALA A 42 1.74 4.48 2.57
C ALA A 42 0.79 3.96 1.48
N GLY A 43 -0.21 3.15 1.84
CA GLY A 43 -1.23 2.66 0.94
C GLY A 43 -2.23 3.72 0.52
N GLU A 44 -2.67 4.59 1.44
CA GLU A 44 -3.52 5.74 1.12
C GLU A 44 -2.83 6.71 0.16
N ILE A 45 -1.56 7.04 0.42
CA ILE A 45 -0.75 7.87 -0.49
C ILE A 45 -0.58 7.16 -1.84
N ALA A 46 -0.35 5.85 -1.86
CA ALA A 46 -0.25 5.10 -3.11
C ALA A 46 -1.56 5.12 -3.91
N TYR A 47 -2.70 5.00 -3.24
CA TYR A 47 -4.03 5.13 -3.86
C TYR A 47 -4.19 6.51 -4.50
N ASP A 48 -3.93 7.59 -3.76
CA ASP A 48 -4.10 8.96 -4.26
C ASP A 48 -3.15 9.28 -5.42
N VAL A 49 -1.88 8.89 -5.32
CA VAL A 49 -0.88 9.07 -6.39
C VAL A 49 -1.30 8.31 -7.64
N THR A 50 -1.73 7.05 -7.52
CA THR A 50 -2.11 6.23 -8.69
C THR A 50 -3.44 6.69 -9.31
N ARG A 51 -4.37 7.24 -8.53
CA ARG A 51 -5.58 7.88 -9.05
C ARG A 51 -5.27 9.07 -9.97
N ILE A 52 -4.18 9.77 -9.71
CA ILE A 52 -3.73 10.93 -10.51
C ILE A 52 -2.84 10.48 -11.68
N ALA A 53 -1.79 9.71 -11.40
CA ALA A 53 -0.73 9.39 -12.37
C ALA A 53 -1.11 8.23 -13.30
N THR A 54 -1.88 7.26 -12.79
CA THR A 54 -2.23 6.03 -13.51
C THR A 54 -3.71 5.67 -13.32
N PRO A 55 -4.67 6.51 -13.75
CA PRO A 55 -6.10 6.34 -13.44
C PRO A 55 -6.73 5.03 -13.97
N GLY A 56 -6.06 4.33 -14.89
CA GLY A 56 -6.47 2.98 -15.36
C GLY A 56 -5.90 1.82 -14.53
N ASN A 57 -5.00 2.10 -13.59
CA ASN A 57 -4.33 1.16 -12.71
C ASN A 57 -4.20 1.81 -11.33
N ILE A 58 -5.26 1.78 -10.54
CA ILE A 58 -5.27 2.31 -9.18
C ILE A 58 -4.69 1.23 -8.24
N TYR A 59 -3.83 1.64 -7.31
CA TYR A 59 -3.36 0.76 -6.24
C TYR A 59 -4.43 0.72 -5.13
N GLU A 60 -4.97 -0.47 -4.87
CA GLU A 60 -5.89 -0.71 -3.76
C GLU A 60 -5.21 -1.67 -2.78
N LEU A 61 -5.22 -1.33 -1.49
CA LEU A 61 -4.86 -2.30 -0.45
C LEU A 61 -5.86 -3.46 -0.54
N GLY A 62 -5.35 -4.67 -0.72
CA GLY A 62 -6.17 -5.88 -0.64
C GLY A 62 -6.89 -5.97 0.70
N PRO A 63 -7.91 -6.84 0.84
CA PRO A 63 -8.61 -7.00 2.10
C PRO A 63 -7.60 -7.22 3.23
N GLN A 64 -7.72 -6.44 4.30
CA GLN A 64 -6.96 -6.66 5.52
C GLN A 64 -7.08 -8.14 5.90
N PRO A 65 -5.98 -8.83 6.25
CA PRO A 65 -6.08 -10.16 6.82
C PRO A 65 -7.09 -10.11 7.96
N PRO A 66 -7.98 -11.11 8.11
CA PRO A 66 -8.85 -11.16 9.27
C PRO A 66 -7.96 -11.01 10.50
N GLU A 67 -8.35 -10.10 11.41
CA GLU A 67 -7.63 -9.91 12.67
C GLU A 67 -7.37 -11.30 13.25
N LEU A 68 -6.10 -11.68 13.33
CA LEU A 68 -5.69 -12.86 14.06
C LEU A 68 -6.26 -12.67 15.46
N LEU A 69 -7.25 -13.50 15.81
CA LEU A 69 -7.81 -13.57 17.15
C LEU A 69 -6.63 -13.49 18.12
N SER A 70 -6.52 -12.40 18.86
CA SER A 70 -5.53 -12.29 19.92
C SER A 70 -5.74 -13.49 20.83
N ASP A 71 -4.73 -14.35 20.93
CA ASP A 71 -4.68 -15.50 21.85
C ASP A 71 -4.59 -14.99 23.31
N ASP A 72 -5.61 -14.26 23.76
CA ASP A 72 -5.83 -13.91 25.16
C ASP A 72 -7.21 -14.47 25.57
N SER A 73 -7.17 -15.70 26.10
CA SER A 73 -8.18 -16.30 26.99
C SER A 73 -7.52 -17.35 27.88
#